data_AF-A0A4R6P0U8-F1
#
_entry.id   AF-A0A4R6P0U8-F1
#
_cell.length_a   1.000
_cell.length_b   1.000
_cell.length_c   1.000
_cell.angle_alpha   90.00
_cell.angle_beta   90.00
_cell.angle_gamma   90.00
#
_symmetry.space_group_name_H-M   'P 1'
#
loop_
_entity.id
_entity.type
_entity.pdbx_description
1 polymer ?
#
loop_
_entity_poly.entity_id
_entity_poly.type
_entity_poly.pdbx_seq_one_letter_code
_entity_poly.pdbx_strand_id
1 'polypeptide(L)'
;MINRFLVFSILNLTLFVIPICHGEQLNAYELCILERVKGSGSIDTAETIKKECRKHAENEKKQKLSSVDIPIKESGVLTQRLRKEQQTEFEPYVITPHRRNYIQPMLTTNDINHEQYAQIEGYERNLEDYEAKFQLSLKVPLSKSSLLFEEDKLYFGFTIQSWWQIYSDGISKPFRETNYMPEIVYAIKTDWEPFNANTGVIFGAEHLSNGRSQLLSRSWNRLYTQFVVEKGSWVFSLKPWVRLQEDAKENPIASRGDDNPNRPC
;
A
#
# COMPACT_ATOMS: atom_id res chain seq x y z
N MET A 1 -48.04 -35.06 10.03
CA MET A 1 -46.85 -34.39 10.60
C MET A 1 -46.52 -33.20 9.69
N ILE A 2 -47.24 -32.07 9.82
CA ILE A 2 -46.95 -30.88 10.65
C ILE A 2 -45.62 -30.19 10.27
N ASN A 3 -45.78 -29.13 9.48
CA ASN A 3 -45.03 -27.87 9.33
C ASN A 3 -43.54 -27.81 9.71
N ARG A 4 -42.70 -27.52 8.71
CA ARG A 4 -41.38 -26.89 8.88
C ARG A 4 -41.54 -25.37 8.95
N PHE A 5 -41.24 -24.79 10.11
CA PHE A 5 -41.15 -23.36 10.33
C PHE A 5 -39.99 -22.76 9.51
N LEU A 6 -40.31 -21.78 8.65
CA LEU A 6 -39.37 -20.76 8.22
C LEU A 6 -39.03 -19.89 9.44
N VAL A 7 -37.74 -19.82 9.79
CA VAL A 7 -37.23 -18.81 10.72
C VAL A 7 -36.47 -17.79 9.89
N PHE A 8 -37.15 -16.69 9.55
CA PHE A 8 -36.50 -15.47 9.09
C PHE A 8 -35.80 -14.83 10.29
N SER A 9 -34.47 -14.95 10.35
CA SER A 9 -33.65 -14.21 11.30
C SER A 9 -33.55 -12.76 10.81
N ILE A 10 -34.36 -11.88 11.39
CA ILE A 10 -34.28 -10.43 11.19
C ILE A 10 -32.96 -9.97 11.84
N LEU A 11 -31.97 -9.66 11.00
CA LEU A 11 -30.72 -9.05 11.40
C LEU A 11 -31.03 -7.63 11.90
N ASN A 12 -31.02 -7.44 13.22
CA ASN A 12 -31.13 -6.12 13.85
C ASN A 12 -29.93 -5.27 13.46
N LEU A 13 -30.11 -4.39 12.47
CA LEU A 13 -29.11 -3.39 12.07
C LEU A 13 -29.10 -2.28 13.13
N THR A 14 -28.39 -2.49 14.24
CA THR A 14 -28.09 -1.40 15.17
C THR A 14 -27.08 -0.47 14.50
N LEU A 15 -27.56 0.69 14.03
CA LEU A 15 -26.70 1.83 13.68
C LEU A 15 -25.90 2.21 14.93
N PHE A 16 -24.64 1.81 15.00
CA PHE A 16 -23.67 2.44 15.88
C PHE A 16 -23.41 3.85 15.34
N VAL A 17 -24.14 4.84 15.87
CA VAL A 17 -23.77 6.25 15.70
C VAL A 17 -22.50 6.45 16.53
N ILE A 18 -21.34 6.26 15.91
CA ILE A 18 -20.07 6.70 16.50
C ILE A 18 -20.13 8.22 16.54
N PRO A 19 -20.08 8.87 17.72
CA PRO A 19 -19.95 10.32 17.76
C PRO A 19 -18.60 10.65 17.14
N ILE A 20 -18.64 11.30 15.98
CA ILE A 20 -17.46 11.90 15.36
C ILE A 20 -17.04 13.03 16.31
N CYS A 21 -16.15 12.71 17.23
CA CYS A 21 -15.49 13.70 18.06
C CYS A 21 -14.62 14.54 17.11
N HIS A 22 -15.17 15.67 16.67
CA HIS A 22 -14.40 16.68 15.97
C HIS A 22 -13.45 17.27 17.02
N GLY A 23 -12.18 16.86 16.98
CA GLY A 23 -11.14 17.56 17.72
C GLY A 23 -11.07 18.99 17.20
N GLU A 24 -11.49 19.95 18.02
CA GLU A 24 -11.38 21.37 17.69
C GLU A 24 -9.89 21.70 17.52
N GLN A 25 -9.51 22.14 16.31
CA GLN A 25 -8.13 22.53 16.04
C GLN A 25 -7.84 23.84 16.76
N LEU A 26 -6.90 23.79 17.70
CA LEU A 26 -6.46 24.97 18.44
C LEU A 26 -5.92 26.02 17.48
N ASN A 27 -6.37 27.26 17.62
CA ASN A 27 -5.88 28.36 16.80
C ASN A 27 -4.48 28.80 17.25
N ALA A 28 -3.81 29.63 16.44
CA ALA A 28 -2.45 30.11 16.70
C ALA A 28 -2.26 30.81 18.08
N TYR A 29 -3.29 31.51 18.55
CA TYR A 29 -3.29 32.12 19.88
C TYR A 29 -3.36 31.05 20.98
N GLU A 30 -4.22 30.05 20.84
CA GLU A 30 -4.40 28.98 21.82
C GLU A 30 -3.17 28.08 21.94
N LEU A 31 -2.52 27.77 20.80
CA LEU A 31 -1.24 27.05 20.76
C LEU A 31 -0.11 27.83 21.46
N CYS A 32 0.01 29.14 21.21
CA CYS A 32 1.00 30.01 21.86
C CYS A 32 0.83 30.05 23.39
N ILE A 33 -0.42 30.15 23.85
CA ILE A 33 -0.72 30.11 25.29
C ILE A 33 -0.32 28.76 25.89
N LEU A 34 -0.70 27.65 25.24
CA LEU A 34 -0.38 26.30 25.72
C LEU A 34 1.13 26.05 25.78
N GLU A 35 1.89 26.52 24.80
CA GLU A 35 3.35 26.38 24.78
C GLU A 35 4.00 27.16 25.91
N ARG A 36 3.57 28.41 26.16
CA ARG A 36 4.11 29.21 27.27
C ARG A 36 3.72 28.71 28.64
N VAL A 37 2.53 28.13 28.78
CA VAL A 37 2.09 27.50 30.03
C VAL A 37 2.82 26.17 30.27
N LYS A 38 3.08 25.37 29.22
CA LYS A 38 3.82 24.10 29.34
C LYS A 38 5.32 24.29 29.59
N GLY A 39 5.92 25.36 29.04
CA GLY A 39 7.36 25.62 29.11
C GLY A 39 7.84 26.40 30.33
N SER A 40 6.96 26.88 31.22
CA SER A 40 7.39 27.85 32.24
C SER A 40 7.88 27.22 33.55
N GLY A 41 9.14 27.54 33.87
CA GLY A 41 9.66 27.58 35.24
C GLY A 41 9.72 28.99 35.85
N SER A 42 9.07 30.02 35.28
CA SER A 42 9.23 31.41 35.76
C SER A 42 8.09 32.41 35.43
N ILE A 43 7.58 33.07 36.48
CA ILE A 43 7.28 34.52 36.76
C ILE A 43 6.83 35.49 35.64
N ASP A 44 6.22 35.06 34.54
CA ASP A 44 5.52 36.00 33.65
C ASP A 44 4.05 36.16 34.07
N THR A 45 3.59 37.41 34.25
CA THR A 45 2.17 37.69 34.54
C THR A 45 1.30 37.26 33.36
N ALA A 46 0.16 36.63 33.66
CA ALA A 46 -0.78 36.13 32.64
C ALA A 46 -1.21 37.19 31.62
N GLU A 47 -1.19 38.47 32.00
CA GLU A 47 -1.50 39.60 31.13
C GLU A 47 -0.43 39.85 30.05
N THR A 48 0.85 39.71 30.40
CA THR A 48 1.97 39.82 29.46
C THR A 48 1.91 38.73 28.41
N ILE A 49 1.70 37.48 28.84
CA ILE A 49 1.60 36.30 27.97
C ILE A 49 0.43 36.47 26.97
N LYS A 50 -0.74 36.90 27.46
CA LYS A 50 -1.90 37.15 26.59
C LYS A 50 -1.64 38.23 25.55
N LYS A 51 -0.91 39.29 25.91
CA LYS A 51 -0.58 40.41 25.00
C LYS A 51 0.40 39.98 23.90
N GLU A 52 1.41 39.19 24.26
CA GLU A 52 2.39 38.67 23.29
C GLU A 52 1.77 37.66 22.34
N CYS A 53 0.99 36.70 22.85
CA CYS A 53 0.34 35.71 21.99
C CYS A 53 -0.70 36.34 21.03
N ARG A 54 -1.37 37.44 21.42
CA ARG A 54 -2.24 38.19 20.48
C ARG A 54 -1.44 38.80 19.33
N LYS A 55 -0.31 39.44 19.63
CA LYS A 55 0.58 40.01 18.60
C LYS A 55 1.12 38.91 17.68
N HIS A 56 1.48 37.76 18.23
CA HIS A 56 1.94 36.61 17.44
C HIS A 56 0.85 36.14 16.47
N ALA A 57 -0.38 35.94 16.95
CA ALA A 57 -1.51 35.52 16.12
C ALA A 57 -1.87 36.54 15.03
N GLU A 58 -1.77 37.84 15.32
CA GLU A 58 -1.99 38.91 14.33
C GLU A 58 -0.89 38.94 13.25
N ASN A 59 0.36 38.72 13.64
CA ASN A 59 1.49 38.66 12.71
C ASN A 59 1.42 37.44 11.80
N GLU A 60 1.06 36.27 12.33
CA GLU A 60 0.80 35.08 11.52
C GLU A 60 -0.36 35.29 10.55
N LYS A 61 -1.44 35.96 11.00
CA LYS A 61 -2.58 36.28 10.14
C LYS A 61 -2.20 37.24 9.01
N LYS A 62 -1.34 38.22 9.27
CA LYS A 62 -0.79 39.12 8.25
C LYS A 62 0.16 38.41 7.29
N GLN A 63 1.02 37.52 7.78
CA GLN A 63 1.89 36.69 6.92
C GLN A 63 1.08 35.77 6.01
N LYS A 64 0.03 35.12 6.54
CA LYS A 64 -0.89 34.29 5.75
C LYS A 64 -1.66 35.10 4.70
N LEU A 65 -1.97 36.37 4.98
CA LEU A 65 -2.64 37.27 4.03
C LEU A 65 -1.69 37.77 2.93
N SER A 66 -0.39 37.91 3.22
CA SER A 66 0.63 38.27 2.22
C SER A 66 1.11 37.09 1.36
N SER A 67 0.86 35.84 1.77
CA SER A 67 1.19 34.64 0.97
C SER A 67 0.08 34.19 0.02
N VAL A 68 -0.97 35.00 -0.15
CA VAL A 68 -2.18 34.64 -0.92
C VAL A 68 -1.95 34.60 -2.44
N ASP A 69 -0.85 35.17 -2.95
CA ASP A 69 -0.54 35.19 -4.39
C ASP A 69 0.47 34.13 -4.86
N ILE A 70 0.75 33.10 -4.05
CA ILE A 70 1.34 31.86 -4.57
C ILE A 70 0.15 30.94 -4.85
N PRO A 71 -0.13 30.55 -6.11
CA PRO A 71 -1.14 29.53 -6.36
C PRO A 71 -0.73 28.31 -5.53
N ILE A 72 -1.53 27.99 -4.51
CA ILE A 72 -1.38 26.75 -3.75
C ILE A 72 -1.67 25.68 -4.77
N LYS A 73 -0.62 25.18 -5.42
CA LYS A 73 -0.70 24.08 -6.36
C LYS A 73 -1.41 22.96 -5.62
N GLU A 74 -2.66 22.68 -5.98
CA GLU A 74 -3.43 21.62 -5.35
C GLU A 74 -2.63 20.33 -5.51
N SER A 75 -1.96 19.91 -4.45
CA SER A 75 -1.18 18.68 -4.45
C SER A 75 -2.17 17.54 -4.66
N GLY A 76 -1.99 16.73 -5.69
CA GLY A 76 -2.89 15.61 -5.93
C GLY A 76 -2.82 14.55 -4.82
N VAL A 77 -3.80 13.65 -4.80
CA VAL A 77 -4.00 12.62 -3.77
C VAL A 77 -2.79 11.72 -3.51
N LEU A 78 -2.06 11.28 -4.53
CA LEU A 78 -0.81 10.53 -4.47
C LEU A 78 0.31 11.38 -3.89
N THR A 79 0.49 12.62 -4.35
CA THR A 79 1.50 13.52 -3.79
C THR A 79 1.27 13.75 -2.30
N GLN A 80 0.01 13.95 -1.88
CA GLN A 80 -0.35 14.07 -0.47
C GLN A 80 -0.02 12.80 0.31
N ARG A 81 -0.33 11.62 -0.24
CA ARG A 81 0.01 10.33 0.36
C ARG A 81 1.53 10.18 0.53
N LEU A 82 2.30 10.44 -0.52
CA LEU A 82 3.76 10.32 -0.50
C LEU A 82 4.39 11.25 0.53
N ARG A 83 3.93 12.50 0.62
CA ARG A 83 4.39 13.44 1.66
C ARG A 83 4.14 12.94 3.07
N LYS A 84 2.96 12.35 3.33
CA LYS A 84 2.64 11.75 4.64
C LYS A 84 3.52 10.54 4.94
N GLU A 85 3.74 9.67 3.93
CA GLU A 85 4.61 8.51 4.08
C GLU A 85 6.06 8.94 4.39
N GLN A 86 6.59 9.94 3.68
CA GLN A 86 7.95 10.47 3.88
C GLN A 86 8.18 11.04 5.28
N GLN A 87 7.17 11.70 5.86
CA GLN A 87 7.28 12.27 7.21
C GLN A 87 7.55 11.21 8.30
N THR A 88 7.11 9.98 8.07
CA THR A 88 7.20 8.88 9.04
C THR A 88 8.07 7.73 8.55
N GLU A 89 8.76 7.87 7.41
CA GLU A 89 9.37 6.74 6.71
C GLU A 89 10.50 6.06 7.50
N PHE A 90 11.18 6.80 8.37
CA PHE A 90 12.26 6.31 9.24
C PHE A 90 11.84 6.08 10.69
N GLU A 91 10.54 6.21 11.00
CA GLU A 91 10.04 5.93 12.33
C GLU A 91 10.01 4.41 12.57
N PRO A 92 10.70 3.87 13.60
CA PRO A 92 10.88 2.42 13.77
C PRO A 92 9.60 1.60 13.91
N TYR A 93 8.50 2.24 14.33
CA TYR A 93 7.22 1.58 14.60
C TYR A 93 6.17 1.81 13.51
N VAL A 94 6.54 2.53 12.44
CA VAL A 94 5.62 2.83 11.34
C VAL A 94 5.83 1.82 10.22
N ILE A 95 4.73 1.16 9.83
CA ILE A 95 4.70 0.22 8.73
C ILE A 95 4.04 0.91 7.54
N THR A 96 4.79 1.10 6.46
CA THR A 96 4.30 1.80 5.28
C THR A 96 3.76 0.81 4.23
N PRO A 97 2.51 0.95 3.77
CA PRO A 97 1.96 0.09 2.73
C PRO A 97 2.60 0.41 1.37
N HIS A 98 2.96 -0.64 0.61
CA HIS A 98 3.47 -0.49 -0.75
C HIS A 98 2.33 -0.53 -1.78
N ARG A 99 1.71 -1.71 -1.94
CA ARG A 99 0.47 -1.92 -2.69
C ARG A 99 -0.72 -2.00 -1.74
N ARG A 100 -1.92 -2.21 -2.28
CA ARG A 100 -3.13 -2.40 -1.46
C ARG A 100 -2.97 -3.63 -0.55
N ASN A 101 -3.37 -3.46 0.70
CA ASN A 101 -3.51 -4.56 1.66
C ASN A 101 -5.00 -4.89 1.75
N TYR A 102 -5.35 -6.16 1.63
CA TYR A 102 -6.75 -6.58 1.64
C TYR A 102 -6.91 -8.05 2.05
N ILE A 103 -8.10 -8.37 2.56
CA ILE A 103 -8.59 -9.73 2.77
C ILE A 103 -9.93 -9.84 2.06
N GLN A 104 -10.08 -10.85 1.21
CA GLN A 104 -11.30 -11.27 0.55
C GLN A 104 -11.67 -12.64 1.15
N PRO A 105 -12.62 -12.70 2.09
CA PRO A 105 -13.00 -13.96 2.74
C PRO A 105 -13.55 -15.00 1.77
N MET A 106 -14.13 -14.55 0.66
CA MET A 106 -14.70 -15.41 -0.37
C MET A 106 -14.35 -14.85 -1.76
N LEU A 107 -13.68 -15.66 -2.54
CA LEU A 107 -13.39 -15.49 -3.95
C LEU A 107 -13.79 -16.78 -4.65
N THR A 108 -14.62 -16.70 -5.69
CA THR A 108 -14.97 -17.86 -6.51
C THR A 108 -14.26 -17.78 -7.86
N THR A 109 -13.90 -18.94 -8.40
CA THR A 109 -13.34 -19.12 -9.73
C THR A 109 -14.12 -20.22 -10.44
N ASN A 110 -14.21 -20.13 -11.76
CA ASN A 110 -14.89 -21.10 -12.61
C ASN A 110 -13.93 -22.15 -13.20
N ASP A 111 -12.63 -22.02 -12.95
CA ASP A 111 -11.60 -22.87 -13.51
C ASP A 111 -10.40 -22.96 -12.55
N ILE A 112 -10.47 -23.89 -11.60
CA ILE A 112 -9.31 -24.27 -10.80
C ILE A 112 -8.45 -25.23 -11.62
N ASN A 113 -7.15 -24.98 -11.69
CA ASN A 113 -6.23 -25.89 -12.36
C ASN A 113 -5.97 -27.13 -11.49
N HIS A 114 -6.82 -28.15 -11.59
CA HIS A 114 -6.67 -29.42 -10.87
C HIS A 114 -5.49 -30.24 -11.40
N GLU A 115 -5.18 -30.16 -12.69
CA GLU A 115 -4.13 -30.95 -13.34
C GLU A 115 -2.75 -30.70 -12.71
N GLN A 116 -2.44 -29.46 -12.34
CA GLN A 116 -1.18 -29.12 -11.69
C GLN A 116 -1.04 -29.77 -10.30
N TYR A 117 -2.14 -30.06 -9.62
CA TYR A 117 -2.16 -30.68 -8.29
C TYR A 117 -2.48 -32.18 -8.32
N ALA A 118 -2.66 -32.78 -9.50
CA ALA A 118 -3.05 -34.18 -9.64
C ALA A 118 -2.04 -35.17 -9.01
N GLN A 119 -0.78 -34.76 -8.88
CA GLN A 119 0.26 -35.57 -8.22
C GLN A 119 0.26 -35.46 -6.69
N ILE A 120 -0.54 -34.56 -6.13
CA ILE A 120 -0.70 -34.42 -4.68
C ILE A 120 -1.95 -35.19 -4.26
N GLU A 121 -1.76 -36.24 -3.47
CA GLU A 121 -2.85 -37.08 -3.01
C GLU A 121 -3.94 -36.26 -2.31
N GLY A 122 -5.18 -36.46 -2.73
CA GLY A 122 -6.36 -35.80 -2.19
C GLY A 122 -6.70 -34.44 -2.81
N TYR A 123 -5.77 -33.73 -3.46
CA TYR A 123 -6.06 -32.37 -3.96
C TYR A 123 -6.97 -32.37 -5.18
N GLU A 124 -6.77 -33.30 -6.12
CA GLU A 124 -7.55 -33.38 -7.37
C GLU A 124 -9.08 -33.33 -7.12
N ARG A 125 -9.57 -34.03 -6.10
CA ARG A 125 -11.01 -34.21 -5.83
C ARG A 125 -11.59 -33.31 -4.72
N ASN A 126 -10.74 -32.64 -3.94
CA ASN A 126 -11.17 -31.92 -2.74
C ASN A 126 -10.85 -30.41 -2.77
N LEU A 127 -10.29 -29.90 -3.88
CA LEU A 127 -10.22 -28.47 -4.12
C LEU A 127 -11.63 -27.92 -4.37
N GLU A 128 -11.93 -26.81 -3.71
CA GLU A 128 -13.21 -26.11 -3.81
C GLU A 128 -13.06 -24.88 -4.72
N ASP A 129 -14.08 -24.60 -5.53
CA ASP A 129 -14.16 -23.45 -6.46
C ASP A 129 -14.23 -22.07 -5.77
N TYR A 130 -14.25 -22.07 -4.44
CA TYR A 130 -14.28 -20.88 -3.61
C TYR A 130 -13.21 -20.95 -2.53
N GLU A 131 -12.52 -19.84 -2.34
CA GLU A 131 -11.35 -19.73 -1.46
C GLU A 131 -11.26 -18.33 -0.85
N ALA A 132 -10.50 -18.19 0.23
CA ALA A 132 -10.14 -16.87 0.73
C ALA A 132 -8.88 -16.38 -0.01
N LYS A 133 -8.83 -15.09 -0.31
CA LYS A 133 -7.66 -14.43 -0.90
C LYS A 133 -7.24 -13.26 -0.06
N PHE A 134 -5.94 -13.10 0.18
CA PHE A 134 -5.43 -11.87 0.79
C PHE A 134 -4.12 -11.42 0.15
N GLN A 135 -3.83 -10.15 0.35
CA GLN A 135 -2.56 -9.56 -0.02
C GLN A 135 -2.02 -8.71 1.14
N LEU A 136 -0.77 -8.98 1.51
CA LEU A 136 0.03 -8.13 2.38
C LEU A 136 1.14 -7.49 1.55
N SER A 137 1.28 -6.17 1.58
CA SER A 137 2.24 -5.43 0.77
C SER A 137 2.78 -4.23 1.53
N LEU A 138 4.07 -4.29 1.84
CA LEU A 138 4.79 -3.33 2.67
C LEU A 138 6.01 -2.81 1.92
N LYS A 139 6.45 -1.60 2.26
CA LYS A 139 7.73 -1.06 1.79
C LYS A 139 8.49 -0.40 2.94
N VAL A 140 9.81 -0.38 2.80
CA VAL A 140 10.73 0.34 3.68
C VAL A 140 11.65 1.24 2.85
N PRO A 141 11.96 2.46 3.30
CA PRO A 141 12.93 3.31 2.63
C PRO A 141 14.34 2.75 2.81
N LEU A 142 15.13 2.81 1.75
CA LEU A 142 16.55 2.45 1.75
C LEU A 142 17.46 3.69 1.70
N SER A 143 16.95 4.84 1.25
CA SER A 143 17.73 6.09 1.15
C SER A 143 17.16 7.20 2.04
N LYS A 144 18.02 7.78 2.90
CA LYS A 144 17.67 8.92 3.77
C LYS A 144 17.62 10.23 3.00
N SER A 145 18.66 10.46 2.19
CA SER A 145 18.75 11.60 1.28
C SER A 145 18.45 11.18 -0.16
N SER A 146 18.29 12.18 -1.02
CA SER A 146 18.36 12.01 -2.46
C SER A 146 19.69 11.36 -2.88
N LEU A 147 19.66 10.61 -3.98
CA LEU A 147 20.77 9.82 -4.52
C LEU A 147 21.35 10.46 -5.79
N LEU A 148 20.56 10.57 -6.86
CA LEU A 148 20.96 11.08 -8.17
C LEU A 148 20.16 12.31 -8.61
N PHE A 149 18.89 12.40 -8.21
CA PHE A 149 17.96 13.48 -8.56
C PHE A 149 17.34 14.08 -7.29
N GLU A 150 16.91 15.34 -7.38
CA GLU A 150 16.23 16.01 -6.29
C GLU A 150 14.92 15.26 -5.92
N GLU A 151 14.68 15.07 -4.62
CA GLU A 151 13.53 14.35 -4.08
C GLU A 151 13.40 12.87 -4.53
N ASP A 152 14.44 12.26 -5.11
CA ASP A 152 14.41 10.82 -5.40
C ASP A 152 14.39 9.97 -4.12
N LYS A 153 13.87 8.75 -4.25
CA LYS A 153 13.80 7.78 -3.15
C LYS A 153 14.00 6.35 -3.64
N LEU A 154 14.76 5.59 -2.86
CA LEU A 154 14.94 4.16 -3.04
C LEU A 154 14.18 3.41 -1.94
N TYR A 155 13.40 2.40 -2.32
CA TYR A 155 12.64 1.56 -1.41
C TYR A 155 12.88 0.07 -1.67
N PHE A 156 12.76 -0.73 -0.62
CA PHE A 156 12.52 -2.15 -0.72
C PHE A 156 11.04 -2.43 -0.45
N GLY A 157 10.37 -3.05 -1.41
CA GLY A 157 8.99 -3.50 -1.32
C GLY A 157 8.92 -5.01 -1.17
N PHE A 158 7.93 -5.49 -0.43
CA PHE A 158 7.63 -6.91 -0.32
C PHE A 158 6.13 -7.13 -0.35
N THR A 159 5.67 -7.93 -1.30
CA THR A 159 4.25 -8.28 -1.45
C THR A 159 4.07 -9.79 -1.37
N ILE A 160 3.16 -10.24 -0.51
CA ILE A 160 2.68 -11.61 -0.45
C ILE A 160 1.22 -11.61 -0.91
N GLN A 161 0.88 -12.53 -1.81
CA GLN A 161 -0.50 -12.81 -2.17
C GLN A 161 -0.80 -14.30 -2.03
N SER A 162 -1.81 -14.64 -1.23
CA SER A 162 -2.14 -16.02 -0.90
C SER A 162 -3.58 -16.36 -1.26
N TRP A 163 -3.77 -17.59 -1.73
CA TRP A 163 -5.06 -18.23 -1.97
C TRP A 163 -5.20 -19.42 -1.03
N TRP A 164 -6.22 -19.36 -0.18
CA TRP A 164 -6.42 -20.26 0.93
C TRP A 164 -7.74 -21.02 0.76
N GLN A 165 -7.64 -22.33 0.60
CA GLN A 165 -8.75 -23.26 0.50
C GLN A 165 -9.39 -23.50 1.88
N ILE A 166 -9.76 -22.41 2.58
CA ILE A 166 -10.31 -22.44 3.94
C ILE A 166 -11.62 -23.24 4.04
N TYR A 167 -12.28 -23.47 2.91
CA TYR A 167 -13.53 -24.20 2.82
C TYR A 167 -13.36 -25.69 2.45
N SER A 168 -12.16 -26.12 2.07
CA SER A 168 -11.88 -27.50 1.67
C SER A 168 -11.64 -28.40 2.88
N ASP A 169 -12.73 -28.89 3.47
CA ASP A 169 -12.69 -29.80 4.62
C ASP A 169 -11.95 -31.12 4.31
N GLY A 170 -12.02 -31.61 3.06
CA GLY A 170 -11.43 -32.89 2.64
C GLY A 170 -9.89 -32.93 2.58
N ILE A 171 -9.22 -31.77 2.66
CA ILE A 171 -7.75 -31.64 2.53
C ILE A 171 -7.12 -30.79 3.64
N SER A 172 -7.80 -30.66 4.79
CA SER A 172 -7.30 -29.87 5.94
C SER A 172 -7.06 -28.39 5.62
N LYS A 173 -7.86 -27.82 4.72
CA LYS A 173 -7.92 -26.38 4.45
C LYS A 173 -6.57 -25.73 4.10
N PRO A 174 -5.87 -26.21 3.06
CA PRO A 174 -4.50 -25.80 2.79
C PRO A 174 -4.43 -24.46 2.05
N PHE A 175 -3.27 -23.80 2.13
CA PHE A 175 -2.93 -22.78 1.13
C PHE A 175 -2.66 -23.47 -0.21
N ARG A 176 -3.49 -23.15 -1.20
CA ARG A 176 -3.32 -23.64 -2.57
C ARG A 176 -2.10 -23.00 -3.20
N GLU A 177 -2.02 -21.67 -3.11
CA GLU A 177 -0.93 -20.91 -3.70
C GLU A 177 -0.53 -19.71 -2.83
N THR A 178 0.77 -19.40 -2.79
CA THR A 178 1.28 -18.18 -2.16
C THR A 178 2.40 -17.63 -3.01
N ASN A 179 2.23 -16.41 -3.50
CA ASN A 179 3.23 -15.71 -4.29
C ASN A 179 3.97 -14.69 -3.43
N TYR A 180 5.29 -14.77 -3.42
CA TYR A 180 6.22 -13.86 -2.78
C TYR A 180 6.85 -12.95 -3.83
N MET A 181 6.79 -11.65 -3.60
CA MET A 181 7.26 -10.66 -4.55
C MET A 181 8.09 -9.57 -3.87
N PRO A 182 9.39 -9.81 -3.64
CA PRO A 182 10.32 -8.74 -3.31
C PRO A 182 10.58 -7.85 -4.53
N GLU A 183 10.77 -6.57 -4.26
CA GLU A 183 10.86 -5.51 -5.26
C GLU A 183 11.83 -4.42 -4.76
N ILE A 184 12.75 -3.96 -5.62
CA ILE A 184 13.52 -2.73 -5.39
C ILE A 184 12.90 -1.64 -6.26
N VAL A 185 12.61 -0.49 -5.65
CA VAL A 185 11.88 0.62 -6.28
C VAL A 185 12.70 1.88 -6.19
N TYR A 186 12.98 2.49 -7.33
CA TYR A 186 13.58 3.80 -7.40
C TYR A 186 12.57 4.79 -7.99
N ALA A 187 12.10 5.71 -7.15
CA ALA A 187 11.05 6.66 -7.49
C ALA A 187 11.64 8.06 -7.65
N ILE A 188 11.28 8.71 -8.75
CA ILE A 188 11.75 10.04 -9.14
C ILE A 188 10.53 10.90 -9.44
N LYS A 189 10.46 12.07 -8.82
CA LYS A 189 9.51 13.12 -9.19
C LYS A 189 10.10 13.90 -10.36
N THR A 190 9.28 14.21 -11.36
CA THR A 190 9.74 14.95 -12.55
C THR A 190 9.15 16.36 -12.56
N ASP A 191 9.94 17.32 -13.03
CA ASP A 191 9.51 18.73 -13.18
C ASP A 191 8.63 18.96 -14.42
N TRP A 192 8.32 17.90 -15.17
CA TRP A 192 7.47 17.97 -16.35
C TRP A 192 6.00 17.99 -15.95
N GLU A 193 5.32 19.12 -16.15
CA GLU A 193 3.95 19.31 -15.65
C GLU A 193 2.92 19.55 -16.77
N PRO A 194 2.60 18.53 -17.59
CA PRO A 194 1.64 18.69 -18.68
C PRO A 194 0.26 19.02 -18.11
N PHE A 195 -0.36 20.09 -18.60
CA PHE A 195 -1.69 20.54 -18.16
C PHE A 195 -1.81 20.75 -16.64
N ASN A 196 -0.75 21.21 -15.98
CA ASN A 196 -0.65 21.37 -14.52
C ASN A 196 -0.83 20.05 -13.74
N ALA A 197 -0.48 18.91 -14.35
CA ALA A 197 -0.44 17.62 -13.67
C ALA A 197 0.95 17.36 -13.07
N ASN A 198 1.00 16.75 -11.89
CA ASN A 198 2.25 16.24 -11.34
C ASN A 198 2.63 14.95 -12.08
N THR A 199 3.92 14.77 -12.35
CA THR A 199 4.42 13.57 -12.98
C THR A 199 5.54 12.93 -12.16
N GLY A 200 5.69 11.62 -12.32
CA GLY A 200 6.77 10.88 -11.71
C GLY A 200 7.11 9.64 -12.54
N VAL A 201 8.35 9.21 -12.40
CA VAL A 201 8.87 8.00 -13.03
C VAL A 201 9.41 7.09 -11.95
N ILE A 202 9.04 5.82 -12.04
CA ILE A 202 9.50 4.79 -11.12
C ILE A 202 10.19 3.71 -11.92
N PHE A 203 11.39 3.34 -11.51
CA PHE A 203 12.07 2.16 -12.00
C PHE A 203 12.01 1.08 -10.93
N GLY A 204 11.88 -0.18 -11.35
CA GLY A 204 12.01 -1.26 -10.38
C GLY A 204 12.39 -2.59 -10.96
N ALA A 205 12.92 -3.41 -10.07
CA ALA A 205 13.25 -4.80 -10.30
C ALA A 205 12.41 -5.64 -9.34
N GLU A 206 11.59 -6.54 -9.86
CA GLU A 206 10.75 -7.43 -9.06
C GLU A 206 11.04 -8.89 -9.38
N HIS A 207 11.24 -9.69 -8.34
CA HIS A 207 11.26 -11.13 -8.41
C HIS A 207 9.89 -11.62 -7.95
N LEU A 208 9.25 -12.52 -8.68
CA LEU A 208 8.02 -13.17 -8.23
C LEU A 208 8.25 -14.67 -8.25
N SER A 209 8.05 -15.31 -7.11
CA SER A 209 8.06 -16.76 -7.00
C SER A 209 6.95 -17.25 -6.09
N ASN A 210 6.57 -18.51 -6.24
CA ASN A 210 5.57 -19.12 -5.38
C ASN A 210 6.14 -19.95 -4.22
N GLY A 211 7.47 -20.05 -4.11
CA GLY A 211 8.15 -20.79 -3.06
C GLY A 211 7.88 -22.31 -3.07
N ARG A 212 7.36 -22.85 -4.17
CA ARG A 212 7.14 -24.29 -4.37
C ARG A 212 8.37 -24.92 -5.02
N SER A 213 8.42 -26.24 -5.01
CA SER A 213 9.49 -27.03 -5.64
C SER A 213 9.00 -27.74 -6.90
N GLN A 214 9.96 -28.07 -7.79
CA GLN A 214 9.77 -28.96 -8.94
C GLN A 214 8.57 -28.54 -9.82
N LEU A 215 7.63 -29.45 -10.08
CA LEU A 215 6.54 -29.28 -11.04
C LEU A 215 5.57 -28.15 -10.66
N LEU A 216 5.49 -27.81 -9.38
CA LEU A 216 4.69 -26.70 -8.86
C LEU A 216 5.48 -25.40 -8.78
N SER A 217 6.81 -25.45 -8.94
CA SER A 217 7.66 -24.25 -8.87
C SER A 217 7.29 -23.29 -9.99
N ARG A 218 7.08 -22.04 -9.63
CA ARG A 218 6.85 -20.95 -10.57
C ARG A 218 7.68 -19.76 -10.09
N SER A 219 8.61 -19.31 -10.93
CA SER A 219 9.33 -18.04 -10.74
C SER A 219 9.58 -17.29 -12.04
N TRP A 220 9.80 -15.99 -11.92
CA TRP A 220 10.30 -15.13 -12.98
C TRP A 220 10.77 -13.79 -12.41
N ASN A 221 11.70 -13.16 -13.13
CA ASN A 221 12.27 -11.87 -12.79
C ASN A 221 11.86 -10.82 -13.83
N ARG A 222 11.52 -9.60 -13.38
CA ARG A 222 11.09 -8.51 -14.26
C ARG A 222 11.77 -7.20 -13.88
N LEU A 223 12.14 -6.45 -14.90
CA LEU A 223 12.44 -5.02 -14.79
C LEU A 223 11.23 -4.24 -15.30
N TYR A 224 10.91 -3.12 -14.68
CA TYR A 224 9.81 -2.29 -15.14
C TYR A 224 10.14 -0.81 -15.00
N THR A 225 9.43 -0.03 -15.80
CA THR A 225 9.35 1.42 -15.65
C THR A 225 7.87 1.76 -15.49
N GLN A 226 7.53 2.62 -14.53
CA GLN A 226 6.17 3.09 -14.32
C GLN A 226 6.14 4.61 -14.44
N PHE A 227 5.35 5.08 -15.39
CA PHE A 227 5.04 6.49 -15.56
C PHE A 227 3.76 6.80 -14.79
N VAL A 228 3.79 7.84 -13.96
CA VAL A 228 2.65 8.26 -13.15
C VAL A 228 2.33 9.71 -13.48
N VAL A 229 1.05 9.97 -13.73
CA VAL A 229 0.52 11.32 -13.95
C VAL A 229 -0.64 11.54 -13.01
N GLU A 230 -0.64 12.66 -12.30
CA GLU A 230 -1.62 12.99 -11.29
C GLU A 230 -2.17 14.40 -11.46
N LYS A 231 -3.49 14.54 -11.31
CA LYS A 231 -4.16 15.84 -11.27
C LYS A 231 -5.38 15.81 -10.33
N GLY A 232 -5.31 16.54 -9.23
CA GLY A 232 -6.36 16.57 -8.20
C GLY A 232 -6.62 15.18 -7.62
N SER A 233 -7.82 14.63 -7.85
CA SER A 233 -8.22 13.29 -7.39
C SER A 233 -7.92 12.16 -8.39
N TRP A 234 -7.37 12.48 -9.56
CA TRP A 234 -7.08 11.50 -10.61
C TRP A 234 -5.61 11.11 -10.61
N VAL A 235 -5.37 9.81 -10.67
CA VAL A 235 -4.03 9.22 -10.84
C VAL A 235 -4.08 8.23 -11.98
N PHE A 236 -3.26 8.46 -12.99
CA PHE A 236 -3.03 7.53 -14.10
C PHE A 236 -1.64 6.94 -13.96
N SER A 237 -1.49 5.65 -14.26
CA SER A 237 -0.17 5.02 -14.31
C SER A 237 -0.06 4.01 -15.42
N LEU A 238 1.08 4.01 -16.10
CA LEU A 238 1.44 3.06 -17.14
C LEU A 238 2.74 2.34 -16.70
N LYS A 239 2.70 1.01 -16.57
CA LYS A 239 3.82 0.18 -16.08
C LYS A 239 4.24 -0.87 -17.13
N PRO A 240 4.96 -0.49 -18.20
CA PRO A 240 5.64 -1.48 -19.04
C PRO A 240 6.66 -2.26 -18.20
N TRP A 241 6.78 -3.54 -18.51
CA TRP A 241 7.76 -4.44 -17.90
C TRP A 241 8.41 -5.30 -18.98
N VAL A 242 9.63 -5.73 -18.70
CA VAL A 242 10.38 -6.71 -19.49
C VAL A 242 10.81 -7.85 -18.58
N ARG A 243 10.66 -9.07 -19.07
CA ARG A 243 11.12 -10.27 -18.38
C ARG A 243 12.63 -10.44 -18.56
N LEU A 244 13.32 -10.80 -17.48
CA LEU A 244 14.69 -11.29 -17.56
C LEU A 244 14.66 -12.76 -17.95
N GLN A 245 15.40 -13.11 -19.01
CA GLN A 245 15.48 -14.49 -19.49
C GLN A 245 16.24 -15.37 -18.50
N GLU A 246 15.76 -16.59 -18.34
CA GLU A 246 16.37 -17.64 -17.53
C GLU A 246 16.71 -18.80 -18.47
N ASP A 247 17.77 -19.55 -18.15
CA ASP A 247 18.17 -20.70 -18.97
C ASP A 247 17.07 -21.77 -18.99
N ALA A 248 16.90 -22.48 -20.10
CA ALA A 248 15.93 -23.58 -20.15
C ALA A 248 16.27 -24.69 -19.15
N LYS A 249 15.25 -25.36 -18.61
CA LYS A 249 15.46 -26.54 -17.77
C LYS A 249 16.01 -27.71 -18.59
N GLU A 250 16.94 -28.45 -18.01
CA GLU A 250 17.44 -29.72 -18.57
C GLU A 250 16.34 -30.79 -18.59
N ASN A 251 15.47 -30.80 -17.57
CA ASN A 251 14.31 -31.68 -17.47
C ASN A 251 13.23 -31.07 -16.55
N PRO A 252 11.97 -31.55 -16.56
CA PRO A 252 10.87 -30.94 -15.82
C PRO A 252 11.03 -30.89 -14.30
N ILE A 253 11.84 -31.78 -13.72
CA ILE A 253 12.07 -31.88 -12.27
C ILE A 253 13.38 -31.20 -11.83
N ALA A 254 14.13 -30.63 -12.78
CA ALA A 254 15.36 -29.91 -12.50
C ALA A 254 15.06 -28.69 -11.60
N SER A 255 15.92 -28.50 -10.61
CA SER A 255 15.85 -27.37 -9.68
C SER A 255 16.35 -26.05 -10.28
N ARG A 256 17.06 -26.11 -11.42
CA ARG A 256 17.59 -24.95 -12.13
C ARG A 256 16.93 -24.82 -13.49
N GLY A 257 16.81 -23.57 -13.94
CA GLY A 257 16.25 -23.18 -15.23
C GLY A 257 14.82 -22.66 -15.12
N ASP A 258 14.32 -22.17 -16.25
CA ASP A 258 13.08 -21.44 -16.39
C ASP A 258 11.84 -22.30 -16.02
N ASP A 259 11.16 -21.91 -14.95
CA ASP A 259 9.90 -22.54 -14.50
C ASP A 259 8.70 -22.22 -15.41
N ASN A 260 8.81 -21.21 -16.28
CA ASN A 260 7.73 -20.64 -17.07
C ASN A 260 8.17 -20.28 -18.51
N PRO A 261 8.67 -21.22 -19.33
CA PRO A 261 9.26 -20.92 -20.64
C PRO A 261 8.27 -20.31 -21.65
N ASN A 262 6.98 -20.55 -21.48
CA ASN A 262 5.93 -20.06 -22.39
C ASN A 262 5.43 -18.64 -22.05
N ARG A 263 5.96 -17.98 -21.01
CA ARG A 263 5.61 -16.58 -20.69
C ARG A 263 6.33 -15.64 -21.66
N PRO A 264 5.63 -14.67 -22.29
CA PRO A 264 6.26 -13.70 -23.17
C PRO A 264 7.32 -12.87 -22.42
N CYS A 265 8.35 -12.45 -23.17
CA CYS A 265 9.40 -11.57 -22.70
C CYS A 265 8.91 -10.13 -22.52
#